data_AF-A0A6P0TWG4-F1
#
_entry.id   AF-A0A6P0TWG4-F1
#
_cell.length_a   1.000
_cell.length_b   1.000
_cell.length_c   1.000
_cell.angle_alpha   90.00
_cell.angle_beta   90.00
_cell.angle_gamma   90.00
#
_symmetry.space_group_name_H-M   'P 1'
#
loop_
_entity.id
_entity.type
_entity.pdbx_description
1 polymer ?
#
loop_
_entity_poly.entity_id
_entity_poly.type
_entity_poly.pdbx_seq_one_letter_code
_entity_poly.pdbx_strand_id
1 'polypeptide(L)'
;EQQQEVSSMRRSQVGTGSRSEKIRTYNYKDNRVTDHRLSQNFSLAPLLEGDIENVIQACITQDQQERLQELAASTSTPMSV
;
A
#
# COMPACT_ATOMS: atom_id res chain seq x y z
N GLU A 1 4.49 2.42 -30.31
CA GLU A 1 3.38 2.68 -29.37
C GLU A 1 3.43 1.78 -28.13
N GLN A 2 3.55 0.45 -28.26
CA GLN A 2 3.65 -0.48 -27.11
C GLN A 2 4.70 -0.09 -26.05
N GLN A 3 5.90 0.36 -26.45
CA GLN A 3 6.92 0.80 -25.48
C GLN A 3 6.50 2.05 -24.69
N GLN A 4 5.74 2.97 -25.31
CA GLN A 4 5.27 4.16 -24.60
C GLN A 4 4.22 3.79 -23.57
N GLU A 5 3.29 2.90 -23.92
CA GLU A 5 2.25 2.40 -23.01
C GLU A 5 2.84 1.61 -21.83
N VAL A 6 3.84 0.76 -22.09
CA VAL A 6 4.57 0.05 -21.03
C VAL A 6 5.35 1.02 -20.16
N SER A 7 6.00 2.03 -20.76
CA SER A 7 6.77 3.02 -20.01
C SER A 7 5.87 3.91 -19.15
N SER A 8 4.69 4.30 -19.64
CA SER A 8 3.74 5.13 -18.89
C SER A 8 3.14 4.32 -17.73
N MET A 9 2.75 3.07 -17.96
CA MET A 9 2.29 2.16 -16.92
C MET A 9 3.34 1.96 -15.84
N ARG A 10 4.61 1.72 -16.22
CA ARG A 10 5.71 1.57 -15.26
C ARG A 10 5.91 2.85 -14.44
N ARG A 11 5.84 4.01 -15.09
CA ARG A 11 6.02 5.31 -14.42
C ARG A 11 4.89 5.59 -13.44
N SER A 12 3.67 5.20 -13.77
CA SER A 12 2.53 5.29 -12.84
C SER A 12 2.66 4.36 -11.64
N GLN A 13 3.24 3.17 -11.80
CA GLN A 13 3.40 2.21 -10.72
C GLN A 13 4.56 2.54 -9.78
N VAL A 14 5.67 3.04 -10.33
CA VAL A 14 6.88 3.36 -9.56
C VAL A 14 6.87 4.80 -9.04
N GLY A 15 6.04 5.67 -9.63
CA GLY A 15 6.00 7.10 -9.32
C GLY A 15 7.25 7.82 -9.81
N THR A 16 7.68 8.84 -9.06
CA THR A 16 8.88 9.63 -9.37
C THR A 16 10.17 9.00 -8.82
N GLY A 17 10.06 7.89 -8.08
CA GLY A 17 11.18 7.25 -7.40
C GLY A 17 11.69 8.05 -6.19
N SER A 18 10.91 9.02 -5.72
CA SER A 18 11.26 9.83 -4.56
C SER A 18 11.15 9.02 -3.27
N ARG A 19 12.01 9.33 -2.29
CA ARG A 19 12.05 8.65 -0.99
C ARG A 19 10.75 8.83 -0.19
N SER A 20 9.96 9.85 -0.51
CA SER A 20 8.65 10.10 0.10
C SER A 20 7.56 9.15 -0.42
N GLU A 21 7.73 8.60 -1.64
CA GLU A 21 6.78 7.66 -2.26
C GLU A 21 7.12 6.19 -1.91
N LYS A 22 8.00 5.97 -0.93
CA LYS A 22 8.40 4.63 -0.52
C LYS A 22 7.23 3.89 0.11
N ILE A 23 7.07 2.64 -0.30
CA ILE A 23 5.99 1.78 0.18
C ILE A 23 6.35 1.18 1.56
N ARG A 24 7.62 0.80 1.74
CA ARG A 24 8.13 0.14 2.96
C ARG A 24 9.53 0.62 3.32
N THR A 25 9.88 0.55 4.59
CA THR A 25 11.24 0.77 5.11
C THR A 25 11.70 -0.48 5.85
N TYR A 26 12.76 -1.12 5.37
CA TYR A 26 13.39 -2.28 6.01
C TYR A 26 14.52 -1.80 6.93
N ASN A 27 14.43 -2.10 8.22
CA ASN A 27 15.45 -1.75 9.21
C ASN A 27 16.03 -3.02 9.85
N TYR A 28 17.23 -3.39 9.41
CA TYR A 28 17.93 -4.59 9.89
C TYR A 28 18.38 -4.50 11.35
N LYS A 29 18.81 -3.32 11.81
CA LYS A 29 19.33 -3.12 13.18
C LYS A 29 18.25 -3.34 14.25
N ASP A 30 17.00 -3.05 13.90
CA ASP A 30 15.84 -3.10 14.78
C ASP A 30 14.92 -4.29 14.45
N ASN A 31 15.36 -5.17 13.54
CA ASN A 31 14.57 -6.30 13.01
C ASN A 31 13.12 -5.91 12.65
N ARG A 32 12.93 -4.73 12.03
CA ARG A 32 11.61 -4.13 11.78
C ARG A 32 11.41 -3.71 10.33
N VAL A 33 10.20 -3.93 9.82
CA VAL A 33 9.71 -3.41 8.55
C VAL A 33 8.55 -2.48 8.82
N THR A 34 8.66 -1.22 8.39
CA THR A 34 7.57 -0.25 8.49
C THR A 34 6.90 -0.14 7.12
N ASP A 35 5.63 -0.48 7.02
CA ASP A 35 4.81 -0.26 5.83
C ASP A 35 4.12 1.11 5.94
N HIS A 36 4.38 2.00 4.97
CA HIS A 36 3.85 3.36 4.96
C HIS A 36 2.42 3.44 4.42
N ARG A 37 1.94 2.39 3.72
CA ARG A 37 0.54 2.33 3.26
C ARG A 37 -0.40 2.12 4.45
N LEU A 38 0.00 1.21 5.33
CA LEU A 38 -0.75 0.84 6.53
C LEU A 38 -0.37 1.67 7.75
N SER A 39 0.75 2.39 7.71
CA SER A 39 1.41 2.96 8.90
C SER A 39 1.67 1.93 10.01
N GLN A 40 1.81 0.65 9.63
CA GLN A 40 1.98 -0.49 10.55
C GLN A 40 3.42 -1.00 10.50
N ASN A 41 3.88 -1.52 11.63
CA ASN A 41 5.21 -2.10 11.78
C ASN A 41 5.12 -3.62 11.92
N PHE A 42 6.03 -4.33 11.25
CA PHE A 42 6.14 -5.78 11.21
C PHE A 42 7.56 -6.23 11.57
N SER A 43 7.71 -7.48 11.99
CA SER A 43 9.02 -8.08 12.24
C SER A 43 9.70 -8.45 10.91
N LEU A 44 11.00 -8.11 10.80
CA LEU A 44 11.79 -8.32 9.59
C LEU A 44 12.15 -9.80 9.37
N ALA A 45 12.53 -10.52 10.43
CA ALA A 45 12.92 -11.93 10.37
C ALA A 45 11.90 -12.85 9.62
N PRO A 46 10.62 -12.95 10.03
CA PRO A 46 9.64 -13.79 9.32
C PRO A 46 9.39 -13.32 7.89
N LEU A 47 9.51 -12.01 7.65
CA LEU A 47 9.31 -11.43 6.33
C LEU A 47 10.40 -11.85 5.33
N LEU A 48 11.65 -11.97 5.78
CA LEU A 48 12.76 -12.48 4.96
C LEU A 48 12.68 -13.99 4.77
N GLU A 49 12.08 -14.70 5.72
CA GLU A 49 11.91 -16.16 5.67
C GLU A 49 10.79 -16.58 4.70
N GLY A 50 9.98 -15.62 4.25
CA GLY A 50 8.92 -15.83 3.25
C GLY A 50 7.50 -15.75 3.83
N ASP A 51 7.35 -15.50 5.13
CA ASP A 51 6.06 -15.25 5.78
C ASP A 51 5.59 -13.80 5.53
N ILE A 52 5.27 -13.52 4.27
CA ILE A 52 4.71 -12.23 3.82
C ILE A 52 3.19 -12.20 3.85
N GLU A 53 2.54 -13.34 4.12
CA GLU A 53 1.09 -13.49 4.03
C GLU A 53 0.38 -12.60 5.04
N ASN A 54 0.92 -12.49 6.25
CA ASN A 54 0.43 -11.58 7.28
C ASN A 54 0.41 -10.10 6.83
N VAL A 55 1.45 -9.65 6.13
CA VAL A 55 1.52 -8.27 5.61
C VAL A 55 0.54 -8.07 4.45
N ILE A 56 0.37 -9.08 3.59
CA ILE A 56 -0.57 -9.02 2.48
C ILE A 56 -2.02 -8.95 3.00
N GLN A 57 -2.37 -9.78 3.98
CA GLN A 57 -3.70 -9.77 4.60
C GLN A 57 -4.00 -8.43 5.29
N ALA A 58 -3.03 -7.85 5.99
CA ALA A 58 -3.18 -6.51 6.56
C ALA A 58 -3.47 -5.44 5.48
N CYS A 59 -2.73 -5.47 4.36
CA CYS A 59 -2.98 -4.59 3.21
C CYS A 59 -4.39 -4.75 2.63
N ILE A 60 -4.84 -5.99 2.45
CA ILE A 60 -6.17 -6.28 1.87
C ILE A 60 -7.27 -5.78 2.82
N THR A 61 -7.13 -6.04 4.11
CA THR A 61 -8.12 -5.65 5.11
C THR A 61 -8.29 -4.13 5.15
N GLN A 62 -7.18 -3.39 5.11
CA GLN A 62 -7.24 -1.93 5.09
C GLN A 62 -7.84 -1.38 3.80
N ASP A 63 -7.48 -1.93 2.63
CA ASP A 63 -8.09 -1.55 1.34
C ASP A 63 -9.60 -1.82 1.33
N GLN A 64 -10.04 -2.95 1.88
CA GLN A 64 -11.46 -3.27 2.04
C GLN A 64 -12.15 -2.28 2.98
N GLN A 65 -11.51 -1.91 4.09
CA GLN A 65 -12.05 -0.95 5.05
C GLN A 65 -12.20 0.45 4.43
N GLU A 66 -11.19 0.92 3.70
CA GLU A 66 -11.21 2.21 2.99
C GLU A 66 -12.33 2.23 1.92
N ARG A 67 -12.46 1.17 1.11
CA ARG A 67 -13.57 1.06 0.14
C ARG A 67 -14.93 1.05 0.82
N LEU A 68 -15.09 0.30 1.91
CA LEU A 68 -16.36 0.26 2.66
C LEU A 68 -16.70 1.63 3.23
N GLN A 69 -15.71 2.38 3.73
CA GLN A 69 -15.89 3.75 4.20
C GLN A 69 -16.28 4.70 3.06
N GLU A 70 -15.68 4.58 1.88
CA GLU A 70 -16.02 5.38 0.70
C GLU A 70 -17.46 5.09 0.20
N LEU A 71 -17.86 3.81 0.18
CA LEU A 71 -19.23 3.41 -0.13
C LEU A 71 -20.23 3.92 0.92
N ALA A 72 -19.87 3.88 2.21
CA ALA A 72 -20.70 4.43 3.28
C ALA A 72 -20.81 5.97 3.19
N ALA A 73 -19.72 6.66 2.83
CA ALA A 73 -19.71 8.11 2.66
C ALA A 73 -20.58 8.55 1.46
N SER A 74 -20.48 7.86 0.33
CA SER A 74 -21.26 8.16 -0.88
C SER A 74 -22.77 7.92 -0.70
N THR A 75 -23.16 6.94 0.13
CA THR A 75 -24.57 6.71 0.47
C THR A 75 -25.14 7.71 1.50
N SER A 76 -24.26 8.44 2.22
CA SER A 76 -24.64 9.41 3.26
C SER A 76 -24.81 10.85 2.78
N THR A 77 -24.56 11.15 1.49
CA THR A 77 -24.88 12.45 0.90
C THR A 77 -26.26 12.36 0.24
N PRO A 78 -27.38 12.62 0.96
CA PRO A 78 -28.63 12.85 0.28
C PRO A 78 -28.45 14.09 -0.60
N MET A 79 -28.59 13.87 -1.90
CA MET A 79 -28.91 14.83 -2.94
C MET A 79 -29.57 16.08 -2.34
N SER A 80 -28.77 17.15 -2.14
CA SER A 80 -29.33 18.46 -1.84
C SER A 80 -29.93 18.98 -3.13
N VAL A 81 -31.26 18.86 -3.21
CA VAL A 81 -32.12 19.79 -3.96
C VAL A 81 -31.89 21.22 -3.48
#